data_AF-A0A7V0R0P3-F1
#
_entry.id   AF-A0A7V0R0P3-F1
#
_cell.length_a   1.000
_cell.length_b   1.000
_cell.length_c   1.000
_cell.angle_alpha   90.00
_cell.angle_beta   90.00
_cell.angle_gamma   90.00
#
_symmetry.space_group_name_H-M   'P 1'
#
loop_
_entity.id
_entity.type
_entity.pdbx_description
1 polymer ?
#
loop_
_entity_poly.entity_id
_entity_poly.type
_entity_poly.pdbx_seq_one_letter_code
_entity_poly.pdbx_strand_id
1 'polypeptide(L)'
;MRSKFLNYLIFVSAVVILIAAVKVINWIPTVVQKGSMREYASVDEVRSGLKINDIYAPSYFPESFKWPPNLIIAQTKPFTAIVMEFKNARSGDTALMISQADLKEFSPGRKMEIIHIKEEAHYTLKGRSALLQVGVCRGNKTCSKLSWREGKCWINVVIKAPPFQVIKISESMIRKKD
;
A
#
# COMPACT_ATOMS: atom_id res chain seq x y z
N MET A 1 14.19 21.29 -59.21
CA MET A 1 13.24 21.71 -58.15
C MET A 1 12.64 20.55 -57.34
N ARG A 2 12.36 19.39 -57.94
CA ARG A 2 11.71 18.23 -57.28
C ARG A 2 12.49 17.63 -56.09
N SER A 3 13.83 17.59 -56.13
CA SER A 3 14.66 17.07 -55.03
C SER A 3 14.72 17.98 -53.79
N LYS A 4 14.72 19.31 -54.00
CA LYS A 4 14.67 20.29 -52.90
C LYS A 4 13.34 20.22 -52.15
N PHE A 5 12.25 19.96 -52.86
CA PHE A 5 10.92 19.78 -52.27
C PHE A 5 10.81 18.47 -51.48
N LEU A 6 11.42 17.38 -51.99
CA LEU A 6 11.46 16.10 -51.28
C LEU A 6 12.27 16.19 -49.98
N ASN A 7 13.44 16.85 -50.00
CA ASN A 7 14.27 17.03 -48.83
C ASN A 7 13.59 17.90 -47.76
N TYR A 8 12.81 18.89 -48.19
CA TYR A 8 12.00 19.71 -47.28
C TYR A 8 10.89 18.87 -46.60
N LEU A 9 10.19 18.01 -47.35
CA LEU A 9 9.16 17.13 -46.78
C LEU A 9 9.74 16.12 -45.78
N ILE A 10 10.91 15.56 -46.05
CA ILE A 10 11.61 14.65 -45.11
C ILE A 10 11.99 15.38 -43.83
N PHE A 11 12.50 16.62 -43.94
CA PHE A 11 12.84 17.43 -42.77
C PHE A 11 11.60 17.74 -41.92
N VAL A 12 10.50 18.14 -42.56
CA VAL A 12 9.23 18.41 -41.85
C VAL A 12 8.71 17.14 -41.17
N SER A 13 8.76 15.98 -41.82
CA SER A 13 8.30 14.73 -41.20
C SER A 13 9.16 14.33 -40.00
N ALA A 14 10.48 14.48 -40.08
CA ALA A 14 11.40 14.22 -38.98
C ALA A 14 11.12 15.14 -37.79
N VAL A 15 10.84 16.42 -38.03
CA VAL A 15 10.46 17.38 -36.98
C VAL A 15 9.12 17.00 -36.33
N VAL A 16 8.12 16.59 -37.12
CA VAL A 16 6.82 16.15 -36.58
C VAL A 16 6.96 14.88 -35.73
N ILE A 17 7.75 13.91 -36.18
CA ILE A 17 8.04 12.68 -35.41
C ILE A 17 8.73 13.02 -34.09
N LEU A 18 9.71 13.93 -34.12
CA LEU A 18 10.43 14.36 -32.93
C LEU A 18 9.49 15.06 -31.93
N ILE A 19 8.63 15.96 -32.41
CA ILE A 19 7.62 16.64 -31.56
C ILE A 19 6.65 15.63 -30.96
N ALA A 20 6.20 14.64 -31.74
CA ALA A 20 5.32 13.58 -31.24
C ALA A 20 6.01 12.75 -30.16
N ALA A 21 7.27 12.35 -30.36
CA ALA A 21 8.05 11.61 -29.38
C ALA A 21 8.25 12.41 -28.08
N VAL A 22 8.61 13.69 -28.18
CA VAL A 22 8.77 14.58 -27.02
C VAL A 22 7.43 14.75 -26.27
N LYS A 23 6.31 14.87 -26.98
CA LYS A 23 4.97 14.92 -26.36
C LYS A 23 4.64 13.65 -25.59
N VAL A 24 4.94 12.47 -26.15
CA VAL A 24 4.71 11.17 -25.48
C VAL A 24 5.58 11.06 -24.23
N ILE A 25 6.87 11.41 -24.32
CA ILE A 25 7.80 11.37 -23.19
C ILE A 25 7.37 12.36 -22.08
N ASN A 26 6.94 13.57 -22.45
CA ASN A 26 6.44 14.56 -21.49
C ASN A 26 5.07 14.19 -20.87
N TRP A 27 4.31 13.28 -21.49
CA TRP A 27 3.05 12.82 -20.94
C TRP A 27 3.23 11.79 -19.80
N ILE A 28 4.31 11.02 -19.83
CA ILE A 28 4.63 9.97 -18.83
C ILE A 28 4.74 10.54 -17.40
N PRO A 29 5.52 11.60 -17.11
CA PRO A 29 5.64 12.15 -15.76
C PRO A 29 4.30 12.65 -15.18
N THR A 30 3.45 13.21 -16.04
CA THR A 30 2.20 13.86 -15.63
C THR A 30 1.12 12.84 -15.24
N VAL A 31 1.13 11.66 -15.86
CA VAL A 31 0.27 10.52 -15.50
C VAL A 31 0.76 9.84 -14.22
N VAL A 32 2.07 9.82 -13.99
CA VAL A 32 2.69 9.21 -12.79
C VAL A 32 2.50 10.07 -11.53
N GLN A 33 2.56 11.41 -11.63
CA GLN A 33 2.50 12.30 -10.46
C GLN A 33 1.10 12.55 -9.86
N LYS A 34 0.02 12.31 -10.64
CA LYS A 34 -1.36 12.51 -10.16
C LYS A 34 -1.97 11.27 -9.48
N GLY A 35 -1.20 10.18 -9.37
CA GLY A 35 -1.64 8.91 -8.78
C GLY A 35 -0.66 8.30 -7.78
N SER A 36 0.59 8.75 -7.70
CA SER A 36 1.60 8.17 -6.81
C SER A 36 1.20 8.26 -5.35
N MET A 37 1.68 7.31 -4.54
CA MET A 37 1.54 7.34 -3.08
C MET A 37 1.95 8.70 -2.51
N ARG A 38 1.01 9.36 -1.82
CA ARG A 38 1.23 10.63 -1.13
C ARG A 38 1.11 10.43 0.36
N GLU A 39 1.87 11.20 1.11
CA GLU A 39 1.78 11.24 2.56
C GLU A 39 0.62 12.13 3.01
N TYR A 40 -0.04 11.71 4.08
CA TYR A 40 -1.19 12.37 4.70
C TYR A 40 -0.95 12.48 6.20
N ALA A 41 -1.39 13.59 6.80
CA ALA A 41 -1.24 13.83 8.23
C ALA A 41 -2.23 13.02 9.07
N SER A 42 -3.38 12.64 8.50
CA SER A 42 -4.42 11.90 9.22
C SER A 42 -5.26 10.99 8.31
N VAL A 43 -5.96 10.03 8.94
CA VAL A 43 -6.92 9.17 8.26
C VAL A 43 -8.09 9.98 7.67
N ASP A 44 -8.50 11.06 8.35
CA ASP A 44 -9.59 11.91 7.87
C ASP A 44 -9.18 12.75 6.65
N GLU A 45 -7.91 13.15 6.57
CA GLU A 45 -7.35 13.78 5.38
C GLU A 45 -7.32 12.82 4.18
N VAL A 46 -6.98 11.53 4.41
CA VAL A 46 -7.07 10.50 3.36
C VAL A 46 -8.53 10.36 2.88
N ARG A 47 -9.48 10.25 3.81
CA ARG A 47 -10.90 10.09 3.50
C ARG A 47 -11.44 11.26 2.68
N SER A 48 -11.18 12.48 3.14
CA SER A 48 -11.66 13.70 2.47
C SER A 48 -10.93 13.97 1.15
N GLY A 49 -9.60 13.82 1.12
CA GLY A 49 -8.76 14.13 -0.04
C GLY A 49 -8.87 13.13 -1.19
N LEU A 50 -9.05 11.83 -0.88
CA LEU A 50 -9.12 10.77 -1.89
C LEU A 50 -10.53 10.19 -2.10
N LYS A 51 -11.53 10.63 -1.32
CA LYS A 51 -12.90 10.10 -1.33
C LYS A 51 -12.96 8.60 -1.06
N ILE A 52 -12.05 8.09 -0.23
CA ILE A 52 -12.02 6.70 0.20
C ILE A 52 -12.84 6.58 1.48
N ASN A 53 -14.04 6.01 1.38
CA ASN A 53 -14.96 5.91 2.52
C ASN A 53 -14.52 4.83 3.51
N ASP A 54 -14.07 3.69 2.99
CA ASP A 54 -13.76 2.50 3.77
C ASP A 54 -12.27 2.45 4.12
N ILE A 55 -11.93 2.99 5.29
CA ILE A 55 -10.59 2.87 5.88
C ILE A 55 -10.69 2.06 7.17
N TYR A 56 -10.07 0.88 7.15
CA TYR A 56 -10.02 -0.03 8.28
C TYR A 56 -8.84 0.36 9.17
N ALA A 57 -9.14 1.02 10.28
CA ALA A 57 -8.19 1.32 11.34
C ALA A 57 -8.53 0.48 12.59
N PRO A 58 -7.53 0.06 13.39
CA PRO A 58 -7.78 -0.71 14.60
C PRO A 58 -8.48 0.15 15.65
N SER A 59 -9.50 -0.40 16.32
CA SER A 59 -10.06 0.21 17.53
C SER A 59 -9.32 -0.21 18.80
N TYR A 60 -8.53 -1.29 18.75
CA TYR A 60 -7.66 -1.74 19.82
C TYR A 60 -6.20 -1.49 19.45
N PHE A 61 -5.48 -0.79 20.34
CA PHE A 61 -4.06 -0.50 20.19
C PHE A 61 -3.29 -0.97 21.43
N PRO A 62 -2.40 -1.96 21.30
CA PRO A 62 -1.50 -2.32 22.39
C PRO A 62 -0.61 -1.14 22.80
N GLU A 63 -0.32 -1.02 24.10
CA GLU A 63 0.55 0.03 24.67
C GLU A 63 1.98 0.03 24.09
N SER A 64 2.39 -1.07 23.46
CA SER A 64 3.69 -1.20 22.80
C SER A 64 3.84 -0.35 21.53
N PHE A 65 2.76 0.28 21.03
CA PHE A 65 2.78 1.11 19.82
C PHE A 65 2.47 2.58 20.13
N LYS A 66 3.06 3.48 19.34
CA LYS A 66 2.68 4.90 19.36
C LYS A 66 1.47 5.10 18.46
N TRP A 67 0.44 5.74 19.03
CA TRP A 67 -0.67 6.33 18.30
C TRP A 67 -0.51 7.86 18.33
N PRO A 68 -0.80 8.60 17.24
CA PRO A 68 -1.31 8.17 15.93
C PRO A 68 -0.30 7.39 15.07
N PRO A 69 -0.67 6.86 13.88
CA PRO A 69 0.30 6.32 12.92
C PRO A 69 1.41 7.33 12.64
N ASN A 70 2.65 6.85 12.52
CA ASN A 70 3.79 7.70 12.19
C ASN A 70 3.80 8.12 10.72
N LEU A 71 3.26 7.26 9.84
CA LEU A 71 3.18 7.51 8.41
C LEU A 71 1.84 7.00 7.91
N ILE A 72 1.15 7.83 7.14
CA ILE A 72 -0.02 7.43 6.38
C ILE A 72 0.27 7.80 4.93
N ILE A 73 0.37 6.80 4.06
CA ILE A 73 0.49 7.03 2.62
C ILE A 73 -0.68 6.41 1.88
N ALA A 74 -1.16 7.09 0.84
CA ALA A 74 -2.29 6.62 0.07
C ALA A 74 -2.22 7.02 -1.40
N GLN A 75 -2.91 6.26 -2.24
CA GLN A 75 -3.09 6.49 -3.68
C GLN A 75 -4.49 6.05 -4.13
N THR A 76 -4.94 6.59 -5.25
CA THR A 76 -6.17 6.15 -5.97
C THR A 76 -5.90 5.68 -7.39
N LYS A 77 -4.68 5.84 -7.91
CA LYS A 77 -4.29 5.41 -9.26
C LYS A 77 -2.91 4.74 -9.22
N PRO A 78 -2.69 3.65 -9.98
CA PRO A 78 -3.65 2.97 -10.85
C PRO A 78 -4.72 2.16 -10.10
N PHE A 79 -4.58 2.01 -8.78
CA PHE A 79 -5.55 1.37 -7.90
C PHE A 79 -5.58 2.09 -6.54
N THR A 80 -6.64 1.88 -5.76
CA THR A 80 -6.75 2.41 -4.41
C THR A 80 -5.82 1.63 -3.49
N ALA A 81 -4.97 2.34 -2.77
CA ALA A 81 -4.17 1.76 -1.70
C ALA A 81 -3.92 2.75 -0.58
N ILE A 82 -3.89 2.24 0.65
CA ILE A 82 -3.57 2.99 1.87
C ILE A 82 -2.61 2.13 2.69
N VAL A 83 -1.61 2.78 3.28
CA VAL A 83 -0.66 2.17 4.19
C VAL A 83 -0.53 3.05 5.41
N MET A 84 -0.65 2.42 6.58
CA MET A 84 -0.42 3.04 7.87
C MET A 84 0.76 2.34 8.55
N GLU A 85 1.80 3.08 8.89
CA GLU A 85 2.95 2.59 9.67
C GLU A 85 2.88 3.10 11.12
N PHE A 86 3.11 2.22 12.06
CA PHE A 86 3.15 2.51 13.49
C PHE A 86 4.51 2.13 14.08
N LYS A 87 5.03 3.01 14.93
CA LYS A 87 6.30 2.80 15.63
C LYS A 87 6.09 2.11 16.96
N ASN A 88 7.07 1.31 17.38
CA ASN A 88 7.15 0.81 18.74
C ASN A 88 7.38 1.98 19.72
N ALA A 89 6.67 2.00 20.84
CA ALA A 89 6.77 3.04 21.86
C ALA A 89 8.18 3.16 22.45
N ARG A 90 8.87 2.03 22.66
CA ARG A 90 10.19 1.97 23.29
C ARG A 90 11.32 2.09 22.28
N SER A 91 11.32 1.29 21.21
CA SER A 91 12.46 1.27 20.27
C SER A 91 12.38 2.32 19.17
N GLY A 92 11.20 2.88 18.88
CA GLY A 92 11.00 3.81 17.76
C GLY A 92 11.00 3.15 16.37
N ASP A 93 11.27 1.84 16.27
CA ASP A 93 11.22 1.09 15.01
C ASP A 93 9.79 0.94 14.49
N THR A 94 9.60 0.86 13.17
CA THR A 94 8.32 0.39 12.59
C THR A 94 8.03 -1.02 13.09
N ALA A 95 6.90 -1.19 13.77
CA ALA A 95 6.54 -2.42 14.46
C ALA A 95 5.15 -2.94 14.11
N LEU A 96 4.29 -2.11 13.55
CA LEU A 96 3.02 -2.50 12.95
C LEU A 96 2.85 -1.75 11.64
N MET A 97 2.37 -2.47 10.62
CA MET A 97 2.03 -1.91 9.32
C MET A 97 0.71 -2.49 8.88
N ILE A 98 -0.21 -1.61 8.48
CA ILE A 98 -1.53 -1.98 7.97
C ILE A 98 -1.59 -1.48 6.55
N SER A 99 -1.81 -2.38 5.59
CA SER A 99 -2.06 -2.01 4.20
C SER A 99 -3.42 -2.49 3.74
N GLN A 100 -4.05 -1.65 2.92
CA GLN A 100 -5.34 -1.91 2.30
C GLN A 100 -5.19 -1.55 0.83
N ALA A 101 -5.53 -2.46 -0.08
CA ALA A 101 -5.50 -2.18 -1.51
C ALA A 101 -6.51 -3.00 -2.30
N ASP A 102 -6.96 -2.47 -3.43
CA ASP A 102 -7.80 -3.22 -4.38
C ASP A 102 -7.05 -4.40 -5.02
N LEU A 103 -5.71 -4.38 -4.97
CA LEU A 103 -4.83 -5.39 -5.55
C LEU A 103 -4.34 -6.39 -4.48
N LYS A 104 -4.54 -7.69 -4.73
CA LYS A 104 -4.14 -8.78 -3.81
C LYS A 104 -2.65 -8.78 -3.48
N GLU A 105 -1.82 -8.58 -4.48
CA GLU A 105 -0.36 -8.68 -4.40
C GLU A 105 0.30 -7.35 -3.99
N PHE A 106 -0.49 -6.37 -3.55
CA PHE A 106 0.06 -5.10 -3.08
C PHE A 106 0.92 -5.29 -1.83
N SER A 107 2.21 -4.97 -1.95
CA SER A 107 3.16 -4.93 -0.86
C SER A 107 3.70 -3.51 -0.72
N PRO A 108 3.49 -2.82 0.42
CA PRO A 108 3.87 -1.43 0.60
C PRO A 108 5.37 -1.18 0.82
N GLY A 109 6.23 -2.13 0.42
CA GLY A 109 7.68 -2.06 0.50
C GLY A 109 8.30 -2.99 1.53
N ARG A 110 9.64 -3.00 1.55
CA ARG A 110 10.46 -4.03 2.25
C ARG A 110 10.61 -3.85 3.77
N LYS A 111 10.06 -2.79 4.38
CA LYS A 111 10.31 -2.47 5.81
C LYS A 111 9.78 -3.53 6.77
N MET A 112 8.64 -4.15 6.42
CA MET A 112 7.92 -5.12 7.23
C MET A 112 7.63 -6.41 6.43
N GLU A 113 8.51 -6.76 5.51
CA GLU A 113 8.39 -7.98 4.72
C GLU A 113 8.85 -9.20 5.53
N ILE A 114 8.05 -10.27 5.52
CA ILE A 114 8.43 -11.56 6.08
C ILE A 114 9.39 -12.21 5.09
N ILE A 115 10.66 -12.32 5.47
CA ILE A 115 11.73 -12.88 4.63
C ILE A 115 11.65 -14.40 4.61
N HIS A 116 11.24 -15.01 5.72
CA HIS A 116 11.12 -16.45 5.84
C HIS A 116 9.85 -16.79 6.62
N ILE A 117 8.92 -17.47 5.94
CA ILE A 117 7.69 -17.99 6.54
C ILE A 117 8.03 -19.31 7.23
N LYS A 118 7.75 -19.39 8.53
CA LYS A 118 7.91 -20.60 9.35
C LYS A 118 6.61 -21.41 9.41
N GLU A 119 5.48 -20.70 9.47
CA GLU A 119 4.17 -21.30 9.61
C GLU A 119 3.15 -20.49 8.83
N GLU A 120 2.19 -21.19 8.23
CA GLU A 120 1.05 -20.62 7.54
C GLU A 120 -0.19 -21.42 7.89
N ALA A 121 -1.26 -20.72 8.25
CA ALA A 121 -2.53 -21.32 8.64
C ALA A 121 -3.72 -20.52 8.11
N HIS A 122 -4.75 -21.24 7.68
CA HIS A 122 -6.05 -20.64 7.45
C HIS A 122 -6.70 -20.30 8.79
N TYR A 123 -7.22 -19.08 8.91
CA TYR A 123 -7.84 -18.56 10.12
C TYR A 123 -9.21 -17.97 9.80
N THR A 124 -10.17 -18.14 10.70
CA THR A 124 -11.51 -17.53 10.55
C THR A 124 -11.57 -16.24 11.36
N LEU A 125 -11.43 -15.10 10.69
CA LEU A 125 -11.45 -13.78 11.31
C LEU A 125 -12.89 -13.24 11.33
N LYS A 126 -13.60 -13.42 12.46
CA LYS A 126 -15.02 -13.01 12.62
C LYS A 126 -15.90 -13.39 11.41
N GLY A 127 -15.81 -14.65 10.98
CA GLY A 127 -16.56 -15.19 9.84
C GLY A 127 -15.93 -14.95 8.46
N ARG A 128 -14.76 -14.32 8.39
CA ARG A 128 -14.00 -14.13 7.14
C ARG A 128 -12.88 -15.14 7.02
N SER A 129 -12.65 -15.66 5.82
CA SER A 129 -11.45 -16.44 5.52
C SER A 129 -10.23 -15.53 5.52
N ALA A 130 -9.29 -15.81 6.40
CA ALA A 130 -8.03 -15.09 6.54
C ALA A 130 -6.85 -16.06 6.45
N LEU A 131 -5.70 -15.53 6.05
CA LEU A 131 -4.43 -16.23 6.03
C LEU A 131 -3.53 -15.65 7.12
N LEU A 132 -3.16 -16.48 8.09
CA LEU A 132 -2.20 -16.18 9.13
C LEU A 132 -0.84 -16.73 8.70
N GLN A 133 0.17 -15.87 8.67
CA GLN A 133 1.55 -16.23 8.36
C GLN A 133 2.44 -15.80 9.54
N VAL A 134 3.32 -16.69 9.98
CA VAL A 134 4.28 -16.46 11.05
C VAL A 134 5.67 -16.72 10.51
N GLY A 135 6.60 -15.82 10.78
CA GLY A 135 7.93 -15.91 10.22
C GLY A 135 8.92 -14.94 10.82
N VAL A 136 9.94 -14.61 10.03
CA VAL A 136 11.03 -13.72 10.43
C VAL A 136 11.06 -12.53 9.47
N CYS A 137 10.99 -11.31 10.01
CA CYS A 137 11.24 -10.09 9.24
C CYS A 137 12.73 -9.74 9.21
N ARG A 138 13.06 -8.73 8.41
CA ARG A 138 14.36 -8.05 8.43
C ARG A 138 14.76 -7.65 9.86
N GLY A 139 16.01 -7.92 10.22
CA GLY A 139 16.53 -7.74 11.57
C GLY A 139 16.33 -8.94 12.49
N ASN A 140 16.02 -10.12 11.93
CA ASN A 140 15.88 -11.40 12.65
C ASN A 140 14.82 -11.38 13.77
N LYS A 141 13.81 -10.51 13.66
CA LYS A 141 12.70 -10.40 14.61
C LYS A 141 11.52 -11.25 14.14
N THR A 142 10.87 -11.93 15.07
CA THR A 142 9.61 -12.64 14.80
C THR A 142 8.55 -11.67 14.30
N CYS A 143 7.88 -12.06 13.23
CA CYS A 143 6.78 -11.33 12.64
C CYS A 143 5.57 -12.21 12.40
N SER A 144 4.41 -11.61 12.55
CA SER A 144 3.13 -12.22 12.23
C SER A 144 2.40 -11.34 11.23
N LYS A 145 1.74 -11.96 10.26
CA LYS A 145 0.93 -11.30 9.26
C LYS A 145 -0.44 -11.95 9.21
N LEU A 146 -1.49 -11.14 9.21
CA LEU A 146 -2.84 -11.60 8.93
C LEU A 146 -3.35 -10.89 7.69
N SER A 147 -3.89 -11.67 6.75
CA SER A 147 -4.39 -11.15 5.47
C SER A 147 -5.79 -11.64 5.21
N TRP A 148 -6.70 -10.76 4.81
CA TRP A 148 -8.05 -11.13 4.43
C TRP A 148 -8.61 -10.18 3.39
N ARG A 149 -9.79 -10.50 2.88
CA ARG A 149 -10.52 -9.66 1.93
C ARG A 149 -11.75 -9.07 2.59
N GLU A 150 -11.92 -7.77 2.46
CA GLU A 150 -13.11 -7.03 2.86
C GLU A 150 -13.71 -6.32 1.63
N GLY A 151 -14.81 -6.85 1.11
CA GLY A 151 -15.39 -6.37 -0.15
C GLY A 151 -14.42 -6.47 -1.34
N LYS A 152 -14.02 -5.32 -1.88
CA LYS A 152 -13.03 -5.23 -2.97
C LYS A 152 -11.59 -5.07 -2.47
N CYS A 153 -11.39 -4.77 -1.19
CA CYS A 153 -10.09 -4.46 -0.61
C CYS A 153 -9.45 -5.71 0.00
N TRP A 154 -8.18 -5.93 -0.32
CA TRP A 154 -7.29 -6.82 0.42
C TRP A 154 -6.66 -6.05 1.56
N ILE A 155 -6.77 -6.60 2.77
CA ILE A 155 -6.20 -6.02 3.98
C ILE A 155 -5.07 -6.93 4.44
N ASN A 156 -3.91 -6.34 4.69
CA ASN A 156 -2.77 -7.01 5.30
C ASN A 156 -2.36 -6.27 6.57
N VAL A 157 -2.27 -6.99 7.67
CA VAL A 157 -1.76 -6.47 8.94
C VAL A 157 -0.49 -7.23 9.26
N VAL A 158 0.65 -6.52 9.33
CA VAL A 158 1.94 -7.11 9.68
C VAL A 158 2.48 -6.49 10.96
N ILE A 159 2.89 -7.32 11.90
CA ILE A 159 3.38 -6.91 13.22
C ILE A 159 4.68 -7.64 13.57
N LYS A 160 5.60 -6.93 14.23
CA LYS A 160 6.79 -7.52 14.89
C LYS A 160 6.42 -8.02 16.30
N ALA A 161 5.49 -8.97 16.36
CA ALA A 161 4.97 -9.54 17.61
C ALA A 161 4.43 -10.97 17.37
N PRO A 162 4.11 -11.71 18.45
CA PRO A 162 3.50 -13.04 18.33
C PRO A 162 2.11 -12.99 17.67
N PRO A 163 1.63 -14.14 17.13
CA PRO A 163 0.40 -14.19 16.33
C PRO A 163 -0.86 -13.70 17.05
N PHE A 164 -0.98 -13.93 18.37
CA PHE A 164 -2.14 -13.48 19.12
C PHE A 164 -2.35 -11.95 19.06
N GLN A 165 -1.28 -11.16 18.92
CA GLN A 165 -1.40 -9.70 18.81
C GLN A 165 -1.92 -9.28 17.45
N VAL A 166 -1.45 -9.91 16.36
CA VAL A 166 -1.95 -9.60 15.01
C VAL A 166 -3.43 -9.93 14.90
N ILE A 167 -3.85 -11.04 15.52
CA ILE A 167 -5.26 -11.46 15.58
C ILE A 167 -6.10 -10.42 16.33
N LYS A 168 -5.73 -10.05 17.57
CA LYS A 168 -6.49 -9.06 18.36
C LYS A 168 -6.63 -7.71 17.65
N ILE A 169 -5.54 -7.21 17.04
CA ILE A 169 -5.56 -5.97 16.27
C ILE A 169 -6.52 -6.11 15.08
N SER A 170 -6.37 -7.17 14.30
CA SER A 170 -7.19 -7.39 13.11
C SER A 170 -8.67 -7.58 13.45
N GLU A 171 -9.00 -8.29 14.53
CA GLU A 171 -10.36 -8.42 15.02
C GLU A 171 -10.98 -7.08 15.39
N SER A 172 -10.19 -6.15 15.95
CA SER A 172 -10.67 -4.81 16.31
C SER A 172 -10.96 -3.90 15.11
N MET A 173 -10.42 -4.22 13.93
CA MET A 173 -10.62 -3.44 12.70
C MET A 173 -11.97 -3.71 12.04
N ILE A 174 -12.64 -4.80 12.40
CA ILE A 174 -13.85 -5.27 11.70
C ILE A 174 -14.97 -5.62 12.67
N ARG A 175 -16.21 -5.41 12.21
CA ARG A 175 -17.42 -5.87 12.90
C ARG A 175 -17.69 -7.33 12.58
N LYS A 176 -18.37 -8.03 13.50
CA LYS A 176 -18.81 -9.41 13.26
C LYS A 176 -19.73 -9.43 12.04
N LYS A 177 -19.50 -10.39 11.14
CA LYS A 177 -20.42 -10.64 10.03
C LYS A 177 -21.53 -11.52 10.59
N ASP A 178 -22.76 -11.01 10.59
CA ASP A 178 -23.95 -11.76 10.99
C ASP A 178 -24.27 -12.85 9.96
#